data_AF-A0A3E2NG72-F1
#
_entry.id   AF-A0A3E2NG72-F1
#
_cell.length_a   1.000
_cell.length_b   1.000
_cell.length_c   1.000
_cell.angle_alpha   90.00
_cell.angle_beta   90.00
_cell.angle_gamma   90.00
#
_symmetry.space_group_name_H-M   'P 1'
#
loop_
_entity.id
_entity.type
_entity.pdbx_description
1 polymer ?
#
loop_
_entity_poly.entity_id
_entity_poly.type
_entity_poly.pdbx_seq_one_letter_code
_entity_poly.pdbx_strand_id
1 'polypeptide(L)'
;MKLKEIREMYPEGTQIVLTEMAGESQMPYGLKGTVKFVDDAGQIHMSWENGSSIALNIHKDTFEKVEAPEKISVILVEPGRYPKLIEIEDTLEAMQSLVEGDIEEYMPFEDEVAIICNEAGKMNGMPLNRAVYSEPENVEMSYPQLKAHFRQAEKERNHTTGYIVFTADSFDKPYTEEQRTYVVSSNNKAFIEGMGGYSIYASSLDGSDKCVRLEAYMADEHGGKDGWKIEKCYVKDDSNREMLDIIAGKFFIAYAPIESEKFLSMPKELARKYEEKFKYPERFYKSLDGIEAKPYKPVSKDMER
;
A
#
# COMPACT_ATOMS: atom_id res chain seq x y z
N MET A 1 -30.74 -18.51 20.87
CA MET A 1 -30.62 -17.63 19.68
C MET A 1 -31.96 -17.57 18.98
N LYS A 2 -32.27 -16.45 18.34
CA LYS A 2 -33.42 -16.32 17.44
C LYS A 2 -33.06 -16.92 16.07
N LEU A 3 -34.03 -17.46 15.34
CA LEU A 3 -33.83 -18.10 14.03
C LEU A 3 -33.03 -17.22 13.04
N LYS A 4 -33.32 -15.91 13.01
CA LYS A 4 -32.61 -14.96 12.16
C LYS A 4 -31.11 -14.91 12.46
N GLU A 5 -30.74 -14.93 13.73
CA GLU A 5 -29.32 -14.92 14.17
C GLU A 5 -28.61 -16.21 13.77
N ILE A 6 -29.30 -17.37 13.82
CA ILE A 6 -28.72 -18.67 13.42
C ILE A 6 -28.41 -18.65 11.92
N ARG A 7 -29.35 -18.15 11.10
CA ARG A 7 -29.16 -18.01 9.65
C ARG A 7 -28.03 -17.05 9.28
N GLU A 8 -27.84 -15.99 10.05
CA GLU A 8 -26.75 -15.02 9.84
C GLU A 8 -25.39 -15.59 10.28
N MET A 9 -25.34 -16.37 11.36
CA MET A 9 -24.09 -16.97 11.86
C MET A 9 -23.60 -18.16 11.03
N TYR A 10 -24.53 -18.96 10.51
CA TYR A 10 -24.26 -20.18 9.75
C TYR A 10 -24.91 -20.12 8.36
N PRO A 11 -24.48 -19.20 7.48
CA PRO A 11 -24.91 -19.21 6.09
C PRO A 11 -24.43 -20.48 5.37
N GLU A 12 -25.08 -20.80 4.25
CA GLU A 12 -24.64 -21.86 3.33
C GLU A 12 -23.13 -21.71 3.01
N GLY A 13 -22.40 -22.83 3.04
CA GLY A 13 -20.94 -22.86 2.83
C GLY A 13 -20.09 -22.74 4.09
N THR A 14 -20.68 -22.40 5.25
CA THR A 14 -19.95 -22.36 6.53
C THR A 14 -19.35 -23.72 6.86
N GLN A 15 -18.05 -23.75 7.16
CA GLN A 15 -17.36 -24.96 7.59
C GLN A 15 -17.50 -25.14 9.10
N ILE A 16 -17.78 -26.36 9.53
CA ILE A 16 -17.95 -26.72 10.95
C ILE A 16 -17.11 -27.95 11.26
N VAL A 17 -16.51 -27.96 12.45
CA VAL A 17 -15.90 -29.13 13.07
C VAL A 17 -16.81 -29.61 14.20
N LEU A 18 -17.24 -30.87 14.14
CA LEU A 18 -18.04 -31.46 15.19
C LEU A 18 -17.18 -31.78 16.42
N THR A 19 -17.62 -31.34 17.59
CA THR A 19 -17.02 -31.74 18.87
C THR A 19 -17.78 -32.93 19.45
N GLU A 20 -19.11 -32.84 19.54
CA GLU A 20 -19.93 -33.90 20.13
C GLU A 20 -21.37 -33.88 19.58
N MET A 21 -21.89 -35.07 19.29
CA MET A 21 -23.31 -35.32 18.96
C MET A 21 -23.77 -36.60 19.68
N ALA A 22 -24.56 -36.43 20.74
CA ALA A 22 -24.92 -37.54 21.62
C ALA A 22 -25.82 -38.57 20.93
N GLY A 23 -25.45 -39.85 21.02
CA GLY A 23 -26.24 -40.97 20.50
C GLY A 23 -25.98 -41.34 19.03
N GLU A 24 -25.12 -40.60 18.33
CA GLU A 24 -24.83 -40.82 16.92
C GLU A 24 -23.41 -41.37 16.71
N SER A 25 -23.26 -42.70 16.74
CA SER A 25 -21.93 -43.35 16.62
C SER A 25 -21.22 -43.08 15.29
N GLN A 26 -21.96 -42.66 14.27
CA GLN A 26 -21.42 -42.31 12.95
C GLN A 26 -20.79 -40.91 12.92
N MET A 27 -20.94 -40.12 13.98
CA MET A 27 -20.55 -38.70 14.04
C MET A 27 -19.39 -38.48 15.03
N PRO A 28 -18.15 -38.85 14.67
CA PRO A 28 -17.01 -38.75 15.58
C PRO A 28 -16.57 -37.30 15.83
N TYR A 29 -15.89 -37.08 16.96
CA TYR A 29 -15.15 -35.85 17.24
C TYR A 29 -14.19 -35.51 16.09
N GLY A 30 -14.12 -34.24 15.72
CA GLY A 30 -13.25 -33.73 14.65
C GLY A 30 -13.82 -33.89 13.24
N LEU A 31 -15.00 -34.53 13.09
CA LEU A 31 -15.65 -34.68 11.79
C LEU A 31 -15.97 -33.29 11.22
N LYS A 32 -15.52 -33.01 10.00
CA LYS A 32 -15.79 -31.75 9.32
C LYS A 32 -17.00 -31.86 8.41
N GLY A 33 -17.70 -30.75 8.27
CA GLY A 33 -18.82 -30.65 7.36
C GLY A 33 -19.08 -29.21 6.93
N THR A 34 -19.88 -29.06 5.88
CA THR A 34 -20.28 -27.77 5.32
C THR A 34 -21.77 -27.55 5.51
N VAL A 35 -22.17 -26.37 5.96
CA VAL A 35 -23.58 -25.97 6.09
C VAL A 35 -24.23 -25.90 4.70
N LYS A 36 -25.38 -26.55 4.54
CA LYS A 36 -26.25 -26.44 3.36
C LYS A 36 -27.30 -25.34 3.54
N PHE A 37 -28.04 -25.38 4.65
CA PHE A 37 -29.04 -24.36 5.00
C PHE A 37 -29.48 -24.50 6.46
N VAL A 38 -30.21 -23.51 6.98
CA VAL A 38 -30.86 -23.56 8.30
C VAL A 38 -32.37 -23.59 8.13
N ASP A 39 -33.01 -24.65 8.61
CA ASP A 39 -34.45 -24.84 8.48
C ASP A 39 -35.27 -23.92 9.41
N ASP A 40 -36.60 -23.99 9.32
CA ASP A 40 -37.49 -23.13 10.11
C ASP A 40 -37.54 -23.50 11.60
N ALA A 41 -37.03 -24.68 11.98
CA ALA A 41 -36.86 -25.10 13.37
C ALA A 41 -35.50 -24.64 13.95
N GLY A 42 -34.63 -24.06 13.13
CA GLY A 42 -33.29 -23.62 13.52
C GLY A 42 -32.25 -24.74 13.55
N GLN A 43 -32.54 -25.90 12.94
CA GLN A 43 -31.53 -26.94 12.73
C GLN A 43 -30.64 -26.59 11.54
N ILE A 44 -29.35 -26.86 11.68
CA ILE A 44 -28.35 -26.55 10.67
C ILE A 44 -28.13 -27.82 9.85
N HIS A 45 -28.61 -27.85 8.61
CA HIS A 45 -28.47 -28.99 7.72
C HIS A 45 -27.07 -29.00 7.12
N MET A 46 -26.42 -30.16 7.16
CA MET A 46 -24.99 -30.29 6.87
C MET A 46 -24.71 -31.24 5.71
N SER A 47 -23.54 -31.06 5.10
CA SER A 47 -22.86 -32.04 4.26
C SER A 47 -21.60 -32.49 4.99
N TRP A 48 -21.58 -33.68 5.56
CA TRP A 48 -20.44 -34.19 6.33
C TRP A 48 -19.47 -35.00 5.46
N GLU A 49 -18.18 -34.99 5.81
CA GLU A 49 -17.12 -35.74 5.09
C GLU A 49 -17.36 -37.27 5.09
N ASN A 50 -18.01 -37.79 6.12
CA ASN A 50 -18.40 -39.20 6.21
C ASN A 50 -19.64 -39.56 5.35
N GLY A 51 -20.17 -38.61 4.57
CA GLY A 51 -21.37 -38.78 3.75
C GLY A 51 -22.70 -38.61 4.50
N SER A 52 -22.67 -38.34 5.81
CA SER A 52 -23.87 -38.06 6.60
C SER A 52 -24.51 -36.73 6.18
N SER A 53 -25.82 -36.64 6.40
CA SER A 53 -26.62 -35.41 6.24
C SER A 53 -27.36 -35.03 7.53
N ILE A 54 -26.99 -35.62 8.66
CA ILE A 54 -27.61 -35.32 9.96
C ILE A 54 -27.43 -33.84 10.29
N ALA A 55 -28.54 -33.17 10.63
CA ALA A 55 -28.55 -31.76 10.97
C ALA A 55 -28.06 -31.53 12.41
N LEU A 56 -27.36 -30.42 12.64
CA LEU A 56 -26.96 -29.98 13.97
C LEU A 56 -28.11 -29.26 14.67
N ASN A 57 -28.23 -29.50 15.96
CA ASN A 57 -29.06 -28.76 16.88
C ASN A 57 -28.17 -27.88 17.76
N ILE A 58 -28.24 -26.56 17.57
CA ILE A 58 -27.44 -25.56 18.29
C ILE A 58 -27.59 -25.58 19.83
N HIS A 59 -28.62 -26.26 20.35
CA HIS A 59 -28.88 -26.38 21.78
C HIS A 59 -28.46 -27.72 22.38
N LYS A 60 -28.11 -28.71 21.55
CA LYS A 60 -27.79 -30.07 21.99
C LYS A 60 -26.40 -30.53 21.56
N ASP A 61 -25.99 -30.14 20.36
CA ASP A 61 -24.73 -30.57 19.78
C ASP A 61 -23.65 -29.51 20.06
N THR A 62 -22.41 -29.98 20.21
CA THR A 62 -21.25 -29.12 20.43
C THR A 62 -20.40 -29.14 19.17
N PHE A 63 -20.08 -27.97 18.63
CA PHE A 63 -19.33 -27.82 17.40
C PHE A 63 -18.68 -26.45 17.32
N GLU A 64 -17.65 -26.36 16.48
CA GLU A 64 -16.90 -25.13 16.25
C GLU A 64 -17.06 -24.70 14.79
N LYS A 65 -17.35 -23.41 14.58
CA LYS A 65 -17.27 -22.81 13.26
C LYS A 65 -15.79 -22.68 12.90
N VAL A 66 -15.42 -23.18 11.73
CA VAL A 66 -14.09 -22.88 11.18
C VAL A 66 -14.16 -21.44 10.68
N GLU A 67 -13.41 -20.56 11.35
CA GLU A 67 -13.23 -19.19 10.88
C GLU A 67 -12.60 -19.22 9.48
N ALA A 68 -13.11 -18.39 8.58
CA ALA A 68 -12.47 -18.24 7.28
C ALA A 68 -11.05 -17.72 7.53
N PRO A 69 -10.04 -18.16 6.74
CA PRO A 69 -8.71 -17.60 6.87
C PRO A 69 -8.79 -16.08 6.68
N GLU A 70 -8.24 -15.34 7.65
CA GLU A 70 -8.11 -13.90 7.54
C GLU A 70 -7.32 -13.60 6.27
N LYS A 71 -7.75 -12.59 5.50
CA LYS A 71 -7.08 -12.21 4.26
C LYS A 71 -6.59 -10.78 4.35
N ILE A 72 -5.44 -10.55 3.72
CA ILE A 72 -4.87 -9.22 3.56
C ILE A 72 -4.70 -8.88 2.08
N SER A 73 -4.96 -7.62 1.74
CA SER A 73 -4.67 -7.07 0.42
C SER A 73 -3.20 -6.62 0.35
N VAL A 74 -2.43 -7.20 -0.56
CA VAL A 74 -0.99 -6.91 -0.76
C VAL A 74 -0.69 -6.61 -2.23
N ILE A 75 0.40 -5.89 -2.50
CA ILE A 75 0.85 -5.67 -3.87
C ILE A 75 1.84 -6.77 -4.25
N LEU A 76 1.45 -7.70 -5.12
CA LEU A 76 2.35 -8.69 -5.69
C LEU A 76 3.19 -8.07 -6.82
N VAL A 77 4.50 -8.30 -6.78
CA VAL A 77 5.44 -7.90 -7.84
C VAL A 77 6.18 -9.12 -8.34
N GLU A 78 5.92 -9.49 -9.60
CA GLU A 78 6.58 -10.62 -10.26
C GLU A 78 7.66 -10.14 -11.26
N PRO A 79 8.72 -10.94 -11.47
CA PRO A 79 9.74 -10.63 -12.47
C PRO A 79 9.11 -10.42 -13.86
N GLY A 80 9.42 -9.27 -14.48
CA GLY A 80 8.96 -8.94 -15.82
C GLY A 80 7.49 -8.54 -15.96
N ARG A 81 6.72 -8.46 -14.87
CA ARG A 81 5.30 -8.09 -14.88
C ARG A 81 5.04 -6.76 -14.17
N TYR A 82 3.87 -6.20 -14.45
CA TYR A 82 3.32 -5.08 -13.67
C TYR A 82 2.84 -5.55 -12.29
N PRO A 83 2.93 -4.69 -11.26
CA PRO A 83 2.44 -5.00 -9.92
C PRO A 83 0.92 -5.18 -9.93
N LYS A 84 0.41 -5.99 -8.99
CA LYS A 84 -1.02 -6.24 -8.83
C LYS A 84 -1.42 -6.28 -7.37
N LEU A 85 -2.47 -5.55 -7.01
CA LEU A 85 -3.16 -5.76 -5.75
C LEU A 85 -3.89 -7.11 -5.75
N ILE A 86 -3.54 -7.99 -4.81
CA ILE A 86 -4.15 -9.32 -4.63
C ILE A 86 -4.54 -9.53 -3.16
N GLU A 87 -5.44 -10.48 -2.91
CA GLU A 87 -5.72 -10.97 -1.56
C GLU A 87 -4.98 -12.28 -1.30
N ILE A 88 -4.33 -12.38 -0.15
CA ILE A 88 -3.67 -13.59 0.33
C ILE A 88 -4.16 -13.93 1.72
N GLU A 89 -4.05 -15.19 2.13
CA GLU A 89 -4.29 -15.59 3.52
C GLU A 89 -3.21 -14.98 4.43
N ASP A 90 -3.61 -14.49 5.61
CA ASP A 90 -2.74 -13.94 6.66
C ASP A 90 -2.07 -15.09 7.43
N THR A 91 -1.30 -15.91 6.72
CA THR A 91 -0.55 -17.04 7.28
C THR A 91 0.86 -17.06 6.72
N LEU A 92 1.82 -17.52 7.55
CA LEU A 92 3.21 -17.64 7.13
C LEU A 92 3.34 -18.58 5.94
N GLU A 93 2.58 -19.67 5.92
CA GLU A 93 2.58 -20.67 4.85
C GLU A 93 2.14 -20.06 3.51
N ALA A 94 1.10 -19.21 3.51
CA ALA A 94 0.65 -18.53 2.31
C ALA A 94 1.69 -17.53 1.79
N MET A 95 2.33 -16.78 2.69
CA MET A 95 3.38 -15.82 2.35
C MET A 95 4.62 -16.52 1.80
N GLN A 96 5.11 -17.58 2.47
CA GLN A 96 6.23 -18.40 2.02
C GLN A 96 5.94 -19.07 0.66
N SER A 97 4.72 -19.58 0.48
CA SER A 97 4.30 -20.16 -0.79
C SER A 97 4.29 -19.11 -1.92
N LEU A 98 3.94 -17.86 -1.63
CA LEU A 98 3.88 -16.78 -2.62
C LEU A 98 5.29 -16.33 -3.07
N VAL A 99 6.25 -16.23 -2.14
CA VAL A 99 7.64 -15.86 -2.43
C VAL A 99 8.53 -17.06 -2.79
N GLU A 100 7.98 -18.26 -2.75
CA GLU A 100 8.64 -19.54 -3.09
C GLU A 100 9.81 -19.90 -2.15
N GLY A 101 9.67 -19.65 -0.85
CA GLY A 101 10.66 -19.97 0.18
C GLY A 101 10.44 -19.25 1.50
N ASP A 102 11.44 -19.29 2.39
CA ASP A 102 11.42 -18.52 3.63
C ASP A 102 11.38 -17.02 3.36
N ILE A 103 10.60 -16.29 4.16
CA ILE A 103 10.38 -14.86 3.97
C ILE A 103 11.43 -14.03 4.70
N GLU A 104 11.84 -12.94 4.08
CA GLU A 104 12.57 -11.84 4.69
C GLU A 104 11.66 -10.60 4.68
N GLU A 105 11.57 -9.93 5.83
CA GLU A 105 10.92 -8.63 5.97
C GLU A 105 11.96 -7.52 5.78
N TYR A 106 11.77 -6.70 4.75
CA TYR A 106 12.66 -5.59 4.43
C TYR A 106 11.87 -4.27 4.38
N MET A 107 12.20 -3.32 5.25
CA MET A 107 11.54 -2.00 5.37
C MET A 107 12.47 -0.84 4.95
N PRO A 108 12.67 -0.61 3.64
CA PRO A 108 13.57 0.44 3.14
C PRO A 108 12.93 1.82 3.04
N PHE A 109 11.66 2.00 3.44
CA PHE A 109 10.89 3.22 3.19
C PHE A 109 10.50 3.91 4.50
N GLU A 110 10.24 5.21 4.42
CA GLU A 110 9.71 5.99 5.55
C GLU A 110 8.25 5.63 5.88
N ASP A 111 7.47 5.20 4.88
CA ASP A 111 6.13 4.67 5.13
C ASP A 111 6.24 3.34 5.88
N GLU A 112 5.27 3.05 6.75
CA GLU A 112 5.15 1.77 7.46
C GLU A 112 4.70 0.62 6.54
N VAL A 113 5.50 0.32 5.51
CA VAL A 113 5.28 -0.80 4.60
C VAL A 113 6.54 -1.66 4.52
N ALA A 114 6.33 -2.95 4.34
CA ALA A 114 7.42 -3.92 4.19
C ALA A 114 7.39 -4.54 2.79
N ILE A 115 8.57 -4.75 2.23
CA ILE A 115 8.81 -5.71 1.15
C ILE A 115 8.99 -7.08 1.80
N ILE A 116 8.13 -8.03 1.45
CA ILE A 116 8.25 -9.42 1.85
C ILE A 116 8.75 -10.21 0.65
N CYS A 117 9.96 -10.73 0.76
CA CYS A 117 10.65 -11.45 -0.32
C CYS A 117 11.27 -12.76 0.15
N ASN A 118 11.81 -13.53 -0.78
CA ASN A 118 12.52 -14.76 -0.47
C ASN A 118 13.91 -14.47 0.12
N GLU A 119 14.16 -14.88 1.36
CA GLU A 119 15.42 -14.64 2.08
C GLU A 119 16.64 -15.19 1.29
N ALA A 120 16.48 -16.36 0.66
CA ALA A 120 17.55 -17.02 -0.09
C ALA A 120 17.51 -16.74 -1.60
N GLY A 121 16.61 -15.86 -2.07
CA GLY A 121 16.29 -15.73 -3.49
C GLY A 121 17.49 -15.40 -4.37
N LYS A 122 18.34 -14.47 -3.92
CA LYS A 122 19.59 -14.11 -4.63
C LYS A 122 20.58 -15.26 -4.64
N MET A 123 20.78 -15.93 -3.50
CA MET A 123 21.72 -17.05 -3.36
C MET A 123 21.30 -18.25 -4.20
N ASN A 124 19.99 -18.47 -4.34
CA ASN A 124 19.40 -19.54 -5.14
C ASN A 124 19.33 -19.20 -6.65
N GLY A 125 19.78 -18.01 -7.05
CA GLY A 125 19.79 -17.60 -8.46
C GLY A 125 18.41 -17.32 -9.03
N MET A 126 17.43 -16.93 -8.19
CA MET A 126 16.12 -16.49 -8.67
C MET A 126 16.27 -15.26 -9.59
N PRO A 127 15.34 -15.06 -10.55
CA PRO A 127 15.40 -13.90 -11.43
C PRO A 127 15.37 -12.59 -10.64
N LEU A 128 16.29 -11.67 -10.93
CA LEU A 128 16.24 -10.31 -10.39
C LEU A 128 14.96 -9.62 -10.84
N ASN A 129 14.28 -8.93 -9.93
CA ASN A 129 12.92 -8.42 -10.13
C ASN A 129 12.87 -6.89 -10.16
N ARG A 130 13.24 -6.24 -9.04
CA ARG A 130 13.22 -4.78 -8.87
C ARG A 130 14.39 -4.31 -8.03
N ALA A 131 15.01 -3.20 -8.42
CA ALA A 131 15.88 -2.42 -7.56
C ALA A 131 15.06 -1.65 -6.53
N VAL A 132 15.61 -1.54 -5.33
CA VAL A 132 15.15 -0.66 -4.27
C VAL A 132 16.14 0.48 -4.17
N TYR A 133 15.62 1.70 -4.21
CA TYR A 133 16.40 2.92 -4.15
C TYR A 133 16.12 3.70 -2.88
N SER A 134 17.15 4.34 -2.32
CA SER A 134 17.04 5.26 -1.19
C SER A 134 15.98 6.33 -1.44
N GLU A 135 15.35 6.88 -0.40
CA GLU A 135 14.39 7.97 -0.60
C GLU A 135 15.08 9.20 -1.24
N PRO A 136 14.35 9.99 -2.04
CA PRO A 136 14.90 11.16 -2.70
C PRO A 136 15.40 12.17 -1.68
N GLU A 137 16.53 12.82 -1.94
CA GLU A 137 17.05 13.85 -1.04
C GLU A 137 16.21 15.14 -1.15
N ASN A 138 15.95 15.77 -0.01
CA ASN A 138 15.37 17.10 0.02
C ASN A 138 16.47 18.13 -0.23
N VAL A 139 16.49 18.71 -1.43
CA VAL A 139 17.42 19.79 -1.78
C VAL A 139 16.78 21.11 -1.40
N GLU A 140 17.21 21.65 -0.26
CA GLU A 140 16.75 22.95 0.23
C GLU A 140 17.21 24.10 -0.68
N MET A 141 16.34 25.10 -0.82
CA MET A 141 16.59 26.30 -1.60
C MET A 141 15.77 27.48 -1.08
N SER A 142 16.14 28.68 -1.50
CA SER A 142 15.31 29.88 -1.27
C SER A 142 14.06 29.88 -2.16
N TYR A 143 13.02 30.60 -1.74
CA TYR A 143 11.81 30.73 -2.53
C TYR A 143 12.04 31.32 -3.94
N PRO A 144 12.89 32.35 -4.15
CA PRO A 144 13.24 32.80 -5.50
C PRO A 144 13.90 31.71 -6.36
N GLN A 145 14.76 30.86 -5.77
CA GLN A 145 15.36 29.73 -6.48
C GLN A 145 14.30 28.69 -6.86
N LEU A 146 13.34 28.40 -5.97
CA LEU A 146 12.22 27.51 -6.28
C LEU A 146 11.39 28.04 -7.46
N LYS A 147 11.07 29.34 -7.48
CA LYS A 147 10.37 29.97 -8.62
C LYS A 147 11.15 29.86 -9.93
N ALA A 148 12.47 30.05 -9.88
CA ALA A 148 13.32 29.89 -11.06
C ALA A 148 13.35 28.44 -11.54
N HIS A 149 13.45 27.47 -10.63
CA HIS A 149 13.38 26.04 -10.91
C HIS A 149 12.06 25.67 -11.61
N PHE A 150 10.91 26.10 -11.09
CA PHE A 150 9.62 25.85 -11.72
C PHE A 150 9.49 26.47 -13.12
N ARG A 151 9.94 27.71 -13.32
CA ARG A 151 9.92 28.36 -14.64
C ARG A 151 10.78 27.62 -15.65
N GLN A 152 11.96 27.15 -15.23
CA GLN A 152 12.84 26.37 -16.09
C GLN A 152 12.21 25.01 -16.44
N ALA A 153 11.64 24.32 -15.47
CA ALA A 153 10.94 23.04 -15.65
C ALA A 153 9.81 23.15 -16.68
N GLU A 154 8.97 24.18 -16.59
CA GLU A 154 7.88 24.40 -17.56
C GLU A 154 8.39 24.81 -18.95
N LYS A 155 9.48 25.59 -19.03
CA LYS A 155 10.15 25.92 -20.31
C LYS A 155 10.67 24.66 -21.01
N GLU A 156 11.18 23.70 -20.25
CA GLU A 156 11.65 22.40 -20.72
C GLU A 156 10.51 21.38 -20.92
N ARG A 157 9.27 21.73 -20.56
CA ARG A 157 8.11 20.84 -20.54
C ARG A 157 8.32 19.60 -19.66
N ASN A 158 9.12 19.75 -18.61
CA ASN A 158 9.41 18.74 -17.62
C ASN A 158 8.75 19.11 -16.30
N HIS A 159 7.44 18.91 -16.22
CA HIS A 159 6.64 19.30 -15.08
C HIS A 159 7.16 18.73 -13.75
N THR A 160 7.30 19.57 -12.74
CA THR A 160 7.85 19.20 -11.42
C THR A 160 7.05 19.79 -10.25
N THR A 161 7.36 19.33 -9.04
CA THR A 161 6.77 19.77 -7.78
C THR A 161 7.85 20.24 -6.81
N GLY A 162 7.48 21.16 -5.93
CA GLY A 162 8.33 21.60 -4.83
C GLY A 162 7.51 21.88 -3.59
N TYR A 163 8.19 22.14 -2.50
CA TYR A 163 7.60 22.18 -1.17
C TYR A 163 7.95 23.50 -0.52
N ILE A 164 6.96 24.15 0.08
CA ILE A 164 7.12 25.40 0.81
C ILE A 164 6.74 25.13 2.27
N VAL A 165 7.69 25.29 3.17
CA VAL A 165 7.48 25.16 4.61
C VAL A 165 7.27 26.55 5.19
N PHE A 166 6.12 26.80 5.81
CA PHE A 166 5.82 28.07 6.47
C PHE A 166 6.24 28.05 7.92
N THR A 167 6.72 29.17 8.44
CA THR A 167 7.08 29.30 9.85
C THR A 167 5.90 29.02 10.78
N ALA A 168 6.18 28.50 11.98
CA ALA A 168 5.12 28.21 12.96
C ALA A 168 4.28 29.44 13.36
N ASP A 169 4.87 30.65 13.37
CA ASP A 169 4.18 31.91 13.69
C ASP A 169 3.28 32.43 12.55
N SER A 170 3.23 31.76 11.40
CA SER A 170 2.29 32.06 10.32
C SER A 170 0.86 31.60 10.62
N PHE A 171 0.67 30.80 11.67
CA PHE A 171 -0.60 30.14 11.99
C PHE A 171 -1.12 30.53 13.38
N ASP A 172 -2.44 30.43 13.56
CA ASP A 172 -3.16 30.79 14.79
C ASP A 172 -3.10 29.71 15.89
N LYS A 173 -2.66 28.51 15.54
CA LYS A 173 -2.48 27.37 16.44
C LYS A 173 -1.23 26.58 16.06
N PRO A 174 -0.67 25.78 16.98
CA PRO A 174 0.51 24.97 16.69
C PRO A 174 0.18 23.92 15.63
N TYR A 175 1.05 23.83 14.62
CA TYR A 175 1.01 22.83 13.56
C TYR A 175 2.39 22.17 13.46
N THR A 176 2.43 20.88 13.09
CA THR A 176 3.68 20.17 12.79
C THR A 176 4.32 20.72 11.51
N GLU A 177 5.59 20.36 11.24
CA GLU A 177 6.25 20.70 9.97
C GLU A 177 5.50 20.19 8.75
N GLU A 178 4.99 18.97 8.82
CA GLU A 178 4.20 18.38 7.74
C GLU A 178 2.91 19.19 7.47
N GLN A 179 2.20 19.58 8.51
CA GLN A 179 0.95 20.37 8.42
C GLN A 179 1.17 21.78 7.85
N ARG A 180 2.33 22.39 8.11
CA ARG A 180 2.72 23.71 7.59
C ARG A 180 3.53 23.64 6.29
N THR A 181 3.71 22.45 5.72
CA THR A 181 4.38 22.24 4.43
C THR A 181 3.36 22.12 3.32
N TYR A 182 3.51 22.90 2.25
CA TYR A 182 2.60 22.90 1.11
C TYR A 182 3.29 22.40 -0.15
N VAL A 183 2.65 21.45 -0.83
CA VAL A 183 3.09 20.90 -2.11
C VAL A 183 2.61 21.82 -3.23
N VAL A 184 3.56 22.38 -3.97
CA VAL A 184 3.32 23.33 -5.06
C VAL A 184 3.77 22.73 -6.38
N SER A 185 2.89 22.79 -7.36
CA SER A 185 3.13 22.29 -8.71
C SER A 185 3.64 23.41 -9.62
N SER A 186 4.63 23.12 -10.47
CA SER A 186 5.23 24.10 -11.40
C SER A 186 4.28 24.60 -12.49
N ASN A 187 3.16 23.93 -12.74
CA ASN A 187 2.17 24.30 -13.76
C ASN A 187 1.19 25.39 -13.27
N ASN A 188 1.40 25.88 -12.06
CA ASN A 188 0.71 27.05 -11.56
C ASN A 188 0.99 28.26 -12.45
N LYS A 189 -0.03 29.09 -12.69
CA LYS A 189 0.05 30.26 -13.59
C LYS A 189 1.20 31.20 -13.23
N ALA A 190 1.54 31.31 -11.95
CA ALA A 190 2.64 32.14 -11.46
C ALA A 190 4.02 31.78 -12.05
N PHE A 191 4.20 30.55 -12.56
CA PHE A 191 5.48 30.02 -13.03
C PHE A 191 5.52 29.78 -14.54
N ILE A 192 4.43 30.06 -15.27
CA ILE A 192 4.36 29.87 -16.72
C ILE A 192 4.37 31.24 -17.42
N GLU A 193 5.34 31.45 -18.30
CA GLU A 193 5.46 32.68 -19.08
C GLU A 193 4.30 32.85 -20.07
N GLY A 194 3.75 34.06 -20.19
CA GLY A 194 2.67 34.39 -21.13
C GLY A 194 1.26 34.00 -20.68
N MET A 195 1.08 33.42 -19.50
CA MET A 195 -0.23 33.14 -18.93
C MET A 195 -0.92 34.42 -18.43
N GLY A 196 -2.22 34.55 -18.72
CA GLY A 196 -3.06 35.60 -18.15
C GLY A 196 -3.45 35.29 -16.69
N GLY A 197 -3.14 36.22 -15.79
CA GLY A 197 -3.44 36.13 -14.36
C GLY A 197 -2.31 35.52 -13.53
N TYR A 198 -2.52 35.46 -12.20
CA TYR A 198 -1.53 34.97 -11.24
C TYR A 198 -2.21 34.09 -10.20
N SER A 199 -1.71 32.87 -10.01
CA SER A 199 -2.22 31.94 -9.01
C SER A 199 -1.18 30.89 -8.63
N ILE A 200 -1.12 30.57 -7.35
CA ILE A 200 -0.32 29.49 -6.77
C ILE A 200 -1.27 28.63 -5.94
N TYR A 201 -1.79 27.57 -6.56
CA TYR A 201 -2.55 26.54 -5.88
C TYR A 201 -1.62 25.51 -5.26
N ALA A 202 -1.93 25.13 -4.02
CA ALA A 202 -1.18 24.15 -3.25
C ALA A 202 -2.09 23.36 -2.32
N SER A 203 -1.60 22.24 -1.80
CA SER A 203 -2.23 21.50 -0.71
C SER A 203 -1.20 21.24 0.37
N SER A 204 -1.61 21.19 1.64
CA SER A 204 -0.74 20.78 2.73
C SER A 204 -0.26 19.34 2.51
N LEU A 205 0.94 19.04 3.00
CA LEU A 205 1.60 17.74 2.80
C LEU A 205 0.83 16.60 3.47
N ASP A 206 0.25 16.86 4.65
CA ASP A 206 -0.64 15.94 5.37
C ASP A 206 -2.03 15.78 4.71
N GLY A 207 -2.32 16.61 3.70
CA GLY A 207 -3.59 16.60 2.97
C GLY A 207 -4.79 17.14 3.75
N SER A 208 -4.60 17.76 4.92
CA SER A 208 -5.70 18.37 5.70
C SER A 208 -6.24 19.65 5.06
N ASP A 209 -5.39 20.40 4.33
CA ASP A 209 -5.77 21.60 3.59
C ASP A 209 -5.52 21.42 2.08
N LYS A 210 -6.58 21.50 1.27
CA LYS A 210 -6.54 21.11 -0.14
C LYS A 210 -6.88 22.28 -1.06
N CYS A 211 -6.07 22.46 -2.10
CA CYS A 211 -6.31 23.44 -3.17
C CYS A 211 -6.43 24.89 -2.67
N VAL A 212 -5.55 25.26 -1.73
CA VAL A 212 -5.41 26.62 -1.22
C VAL A 212 -4.85 27.54 -2.30
N ARG A 213 -5.44 28.74 -2.43
CA ARG A 213 -4.85 29.85 -3.19
C ARG A 213 -3.76 30.52 -2.38
N LEU A 214 -2.60 29.88 -2.37
CA LEU A 214 -1.49 30.19 -1.48
C LEU A 214 -0.95 31.60 -1.70
N GLU A 215 -1.04 32.13 -2.93
CA GLU A 215 -0.52 33.46 -3.26
C GLU A 215 -1.20 34.58 -2.45
N ALA A 216 -2.46 34.38 -2.02
CA ALA A 216 -3.20 35.36 -1.23
C ALA A 216 -2.77 35.40 0.24
N TYR A 217 -2.05 34.38 0.71
CA TYR A 217 -1.61 34.25 2.10
C TYR A 217 -0.13 34.54 2.26
N MET A 218 0.70 34.21 1.27
CA MET A 218 2.17 34.33 1.38
C MET A 218 2.64 35.79 1.43
N ALA A 219 3.49 36.12 2.41
CA ALA A 219 4.12 37.43 2.53
C ALA A 219 4.99 37.77 1.31
N ASP A 220 5.70 36.77 0.76
CA ASP A 220 6.51 36.88 -0.46
C ASP A 220 5.70 36.99 -1.76
N GLU A 221 4.35 37.03 -1.67
CA GLU A 221 3.42 37.16 -2.79
C GLU A 221 2.37 38.26 -2.53
N HIS A 222 1.08 37.94 -2.49
CA HIS A 222 -0.01 38.91 -2.31
C HIS A 222 -0.57 38.96 -0.88
N GLY A 223 -0.03 38.18 0.07
CA GLY A 223 -0.45 38.17 1.47
C GLY A 223 -0.07 39.43 2.25
N GLY A 224 0.83 40.26 1.71
CA GLY A 224 1.23 41.52 2.32
C GLY A 224 2.04 41.33 3.60
N LYS A 225 2.11 42.39 4.42
CA LYS A 225 3.00 42.47 5.59
C LYS A 225 2.71 41.42 6.68
N ASP A 226 1.46 40.97 6.77
CA ASP A 226 0.97 40.01 7.78
C ASP A 226 0.77 38.62 7.16
N GLY A 227 1.29 38.40 5.94
CA GLY A 227 1.21 37.12 5.25
C GLY A 227 2.07 36.03 5.89
N TRP A 228 1.80 34.79 5.52
CA TRP A 228 2.58 33.62 5.93
C TRP A 228 4.01 33.74 5.44
N LYS A 229 4.96 33.49 6.36
CA LYS A 229 6.39 33.63 6.12
C LYS A 229 6.97 32.27 5.79
N ILE A 230 7.82 32.23 4.77
CA ILE A 230 8.50 31.02 4.35
C ILE A 230 9.67 30.77 5.29
N GLU A 231 9.74 29.56 5.84
CA GLU A 231 10.89 29.07 6.61
C GLU A 231 11.96 28.51 5.67
N LYS A 232 11.55 27.60 4.79
CA LYS A 232 12.40 26.98 3.77
C LYS A 232 11.57 26.51 2.58
N CYS A 233 12.24 26.34 1.45
CA CYS A 233 11.69 25.64 0.29
C CYS A 233 12.60 24.46 -0.04
N TYR A 234 12.05 23.41 -0.63
CA TYR A 234 12.86 22.31 -1.15
C TYR A 234 12.20 21.64 -2.34
N VAL A 235 13.01 20.90 -3.10
CA VAL A 235 12.54 19.93 -4.09
C VAL A 235 13.07 18.55 -3.72
N LYS A 236 12.41 17.50 -4.18
CA LYS A 236 12.92 16.13 -4.06
C LYS A 236 13.81 15.85 -5.27
N ASP A 237 15.09 15.55 -5.04
CA ASP A 237 16.02 15.17 -6.09
C ASP A 237 16.06 13.64 -6.24
N ASP A 238 15.53 13.16 -7.38
CA ASP A 238 15.52 11.75 -7.76
C ASP A 238 16.74 11.35 -8.63
N SER A 239 17.64 12.29 -8.96
CA SER A 239 18.71 12.05 -9.96
C SER A 239 19.86 11.17 -9.46
N ASN A 240 20.12 11.15 -8.15
CA ASN A 240 21.27 10.46 -7.54
C ASN A 240 20.87 9.49 -6.44
N ARG A 241 19.73 8.81 -6.58
CA ARG A 241 19.31 7.82 -5.57
C ARG A 241 20.28 6.65 -5.52
N GLU A 242 20.68 6.27 -4.31
CA GLU A 242 21.49 5.10 -4.07
C GLU A 242 20.65 3.84 -4.29
N MET A 243 21.16 2.87 -5.06
CA MET A 243 20.56 1.53 -5.14
C MET A 243 20.92 0.79 -3.86
N LEU A 244 19.93 0.63 -2.97
CA LEU A 244 20.10 -0.05 -1.69
C LEU A 244 20.17 -1.56 -1.88
N ASP A 245 19.29 -2.11 -2.74
CA ASP A 245 19.22 -3.54 -2.97
C ASP A 245 18.53 -3.89 -4.31
N ILE A 246 18.62 -5.17 -4.72
CA ILE A 246 17.86 -5.73 -5.83
C ILE A 246 17.11 -6.98 -5.35
N ILE A 247 15.79 -6.92 -5.30
CA ILE A 247 14.96 -8.04 -4.89
C ILE A 247 14.97 -9.12 -5.98
N ALA A 248 15.15 -10.38 -5.58
CA ALA A 248 15.14 -11.55 -6.46
C ALA A 248 13.87 -12.39 -6.23
N GLY A 249 13.32 -12.96 -7.30
CA GLY A 249 12.08 -13.74 -7.26
C GLY A 249 10.83 -12.89 -7.11
N LYS A 250 9.70 -13.53 -6.83
CA LYS A 250 8.45 -12.82 -6.48
C LYS A 250 8.60 -12.21 -5.10
N PHE A 251 8.04 -11.02 -4.94
CA PHE A 251 7.89 -10.40 -3.62
C PHE A 251 6.53 -9.73 -3.56
N PHE A 252 6.08 -9.41 -2.36
CA PHE A 252 4.89 -8.59 -2.18
C PHE A 252 5.15 -7.45 -1.20
N ILE A 253 4.31 -6.43 -1.28
CA ILE A 253 4.37 -5.26 -0.40
C ILE A 253 3.12 -5.30 0.47
N ALA A 254 3.32 -5.24 1.78
CA ALA A 254 2.26 -5.24 2.78
C ALA A 254 2.36 -4.03 3.70
N TYR A 255 1.22 -3.65 4.30
CA TYR A 255 1.20 -2.62 5.33
C TYR A 255 1.74 -3.25 6.62
N ALA A 256 2.77 -2.65 7.20
CA ALA A 256 3.50 -3.17 8.36
C ALA A 256 3.68 -2.05 9.40
N PRO A 257 2.60 -1.64 10.10
CA PRO A 257 2.70 -0.67 11.18
C PRO A 257 3.68 -1.14 12.25
N ILE A 258 4.49 -0.22 12.78
CA ILE A 258 5.48 -0.55 13.82
C ILE A 258 4.79 -1.10 15.09
N GLU A 259 3.54 -0.68 15.34
CA GLU A 259 2.74 -1.13 16.48
C GLU A 259 2.01 -2.47 16.25
N SER A 260 2.13 -3.06 15.05
CA SER A 260 1.44 -4.30 14.68
C SER A 260 2.41 -5.48 14.65
N GLU A 261 2.03 -6.58 15.28
CA GLU A 261 2.75 -7.87 15.17
C GLU A 261 2.40 -8.65 13.89
N LYS A 262 1.43 -8.14 13.10
CA LYS A 262 0.95 -8.75 11.86
C LYS A 262 1.05 -7.78 10.70
N PHE A 263 1.16 -8.32 9.49
CA PHE A 263 0.92 -7.57 8.27
C PHE A 263 -0.57 -7.27 8.11
N LEU A 264 -0.88 -6.10 7.56
CA LEU A 264 -2.23 -5.64 7.33
C LEU A 264 -2.50 -5.39 5.84
N SER A 265 -3.78 -5.27 5.50
CA SER A 265 -4.19 -4.86 4.17
C SER A 265 -3.67 -3.47 3.82
N MET A 266 -3.12 -3.34 2.61
CA MET A 266 -2.62 -2.07 2.08
C MET A 266 -3.73 -0.99 2.06
N PRO A 267 -3.53 0.15 2.76
CA PRO A 267 -4.39 1.31 2.61
C PRO A 267 -4.40 1.78 1.15
N LYS A 268 -5.56 2.24 0.66
CA LYS A 268 -5.75 2.59 -0.75
C LYS A 268 -4.72 3.57 -1.32
N GLU A 269 -4.34 4.58 -0.53
CA GLU A 269 -3.36 5.58 -0.97
C GLU A 269 -1.94 5.00 -1.05
N LEU A 270 -1.54 4.17 -0.07
CA LEU A 270 -0.27 3.45 -0.11
C LEU A 270 -0.25 2.42 -1.24
N ALA A 271 -1.34 1.70 -1.46
CA ALA A 271 -1.46 0.74 -2.55
C ALA A 271 -1.13 1.40 -3.90
N ARG A 272 -1.77 2.55 -4.18
CA ARG A 272 -1.52 3.33 -5.40
C ARG A 272 -0.08 3.86 -5.49
N LYS A 273 0.48 4.37 -4.37
CA LYS A 273 1.87 4.87 -4.31
C LYS A 273 2.86 3.78 -4.71
N TYR A 274 2.72 2.59 -4.15
CA TYR A 274 3.66 1.49 -4.36
C TYR A 274 3.43 0.72 -5.68
N GLU A 275 2.20 0.66 -6.19
CA GLU A 275 1.94 0.19 -7.56
C GLU A 275 2.64 1.08 -8.59
N GLU A 276 2.59 2.41 -8.45
CA GLU A 276 3.33 3.31 -9.35
C GLU A 276 4.85 3.22 -9.13
N LYS A 277 5.33 3.11 -7.88
CA LYS A 277 6.76 2.99 -7.55
C LYS A 277 7.40 1.76 -8.20
N PHE A 278 6.72 0.61 -8.21
CA PHE A 278 7.23 -0.65 -8.78
C PHE A 278 6.63 -1.00 -10.14
N LYS A 279 6.00 -0.02 -10.79
CA LYS A 279 5.21 -0.20 -12.01
C LYS A 279 5.96 -0.94 -13.10
N TYR A 280 7.13 -0.45 -13.50
CA TYR A 280 7.84 -1.01 -14.65
C TYR A 280 8.84 -2.08 -14.21
N PRO A 281 8.87 -3.24 -14.88
CA PRO A 281 9.96 -4.19 -14.70
C PRO A 281 11.28 -3.64 -15.18
N GLU A 282 12.35 -4.21 -14.63
CA GLU A 282 13.71 -3.72 -14.82
C GLU A 282 14.63 -4.81 -15.38
N ARG A 283 15.62 -4.37 -16.16
CA ARG A 283 16.73 -5.22 -16.59
C ARG A 283 18.00 -4.77 -15.88
N PHE A 284 18.77 -5.74 -15.41
CA PHE A 284 19.98 -5.50 -14.64
C PHE A 284 21.21 -5.78 -15.50
N TYR A 285 22.14 -4.83 -15.50
CA TYR A 285 23.38 -4.89 -16.26
C TYR A 285 24.56 -4.63 -15.34
N LYS A 286 25.61 -5.43 -15.47
CA LYS A 286 26.88 -5.14 -14.80
C LYS A 286 27.67 -4.14 -15.64
N SER A 287 28.02 -2.99 -15.08
CA SER A 287 28.89 -1.98 -15.66
C SER A 287 30.20 -1.88 -14.88
N LEU A 288 31.07 -0.94 -15.27
CA LEU A 288 32.32 -0.65 -14.54
C LEU A 288 32.04 0.01 -13.19
N ASP A 289 30.95 0.77 -13.08
CA ASP A 289 30.60 1.57 -11.91
C ASP A 289 29.63 0.84 -10.96
N GLY A 290 29.19 -0.37 -11.29
CA GLY A 290 28.30 -1.18 -10.45
C GLY A 290 27.23 -1.94 -11.24
N ILE A 291 26.06 -2.12 -10.63
CA ILE A 291 24.88 -2.69 -11.30
C ILE A 291 23.96 -1.54 -11.73
N GLU A 292 23.58 -1.52 -12.99
CA GLU A 292 22.56 -0.63 -13.53
C GLU A 292 21.23 -1.37 -13.67
N ALA A 293 20.13 -0.78 -13.19
CA ALA A 293 18.77 -1.22 -13.48
C ALA A 293 18.14 -0.29 -14.52
N LYS A 294 17.51 -0.85 -15.56
CA LYS A 294 16.82 -0.08 -16.61
C LYS A 294 15.37 -0.53 -16.74
N PRO A 295 14.39 0.36 -16.47
CA PRO A 295 12.98 0.02 -16.59
C PRO A 295 12.59 -0.21 -18.05
N TYR A 296 11.62 -1.09 -18.29
CA TYR A 296 11.10 -1.37 -19.62
C TYR A 296 9.59 -1.62 -19.58
N LYS A 297 8.94 -1.43 -20.73
CA LYS A 297 7.54 -1.82 -20.93
C LYS A 297 7.47 -3.30 -21.30
N PRO A 298 6.70 -4.15 -20.59
CA PRO A 298 6.43 -5.52 -21.00
C PRO A 298 5.91 -5.60 -22.45
N VAL A 299 6.25 -6.68 -23.14
CA VAL A 299 6.04 -6.80 -24.60
C VAL A 299 4.67 -7.40 -24.97
N SER A 300 3.95 -8.00 -24.02
CA SER A 300 2.66 -8.67 -24.28
C SER A 300 1.61 -8.43 -23.19
N LYS A 301 0.33 -8.51 -23.57
CA LYS A 301 -0.84 -8.39 -22.66
C LYS A 301 -0.84 -9.41 -21.52
N ASP A 302 -0.24 -10.57 -21.72
CA ASP A 302 -0.17 -11.61 -20.68
C ASP A 302 0.86 -11.27 -19.57
N MET A 303 1.74 -10.30 -19.84
CA MET A 303 2.65 -9.71 -18.85
C MET A 303 2.10 -8.39 -18.27
N GLU A 304 0.97 -7.91 -18.80
CA GLU A 304 0.17 -6.79 -18.26
C GLU A 304 -0.97 -7.26 -17.34
N ARG A 305 -1.43 -8.52 -17.49
CA ARG A 305 -2.61 -9.10 -16.82
C ARG A 305 -2.29 -10.07 -15.71
#